data_AF-A0A699XVE4-F1
#
_entry.id   AF-A0A699XVE4-F1
#
_cell.length_a   1.000
_cell.length_b   1.000
_cell.length_c   1.000
_cell.angle_alpha   90.00
_cell.angle_beta   90.00
_cell.angle_gamma   90.00
#
_symmetry.space_group_name_H-M   'P 1'
#
loop_
_entity.id
_entity.type
_entity.pdbx_description
1 polymer ?
#
loop_
_entity_poly.entity_id
_entity_poly.type
_entity_poly.pdbx_seq_one_letter_code
_entity_poly.pdbx_strand_id
1 'polypeptide(L)' 'MGLIEHLEDAARRQHTPKIAFVAPPADYVASSGKQVNAGDVDLLVRALSMGKLHHAMMGTAAVAIGTAAAIPGTL' A
#
# COMPACT_ATOMS: atom_id res chain seq x y z
N MET A 1 10.31 10.17 -9.74
CA MET A 1 8.98 10.82 -9.60
C MET A 1 9.04 12.35 -9.63
N GLY A 2 10.20 12.99 -9.45
CA GLY A 2 10.29 14.47 -9.47
C GLY A 2 9.66 15.16 -8.25
N LEU A 3 9.58 14.48 -7.11
CA LEU A 3 8.93 15.00 -5.88
C LEU A 3 9.91 15.68 -4.91
N ILE A 4 11.21 15.51 -5.11
CA ILE A 4 12.33 16.10 -4.35
C ILE A 4 13.51 16.33 -5.31
N GLU A 5 14.39 17.28 -4.99
CA GLU A 5 15.61 17.59 -5.76
C GLU A 5 16.83 16.85 -5.20
N HIS A 6 16.97 16.80 -3.87
CA HIS A 6 18.05 16.11 -3.18
C HIS A 6 17.52 14.97 -2.29
N LEU A 7 18.33 13.95 -2.04
CA LEU A 7 17.90 12.76 -1.29
C LEU A 7 17.56 13.11 0.17
N GLU A 8 18.34 13.98 0.78
CA GLU A 8 18.13 14.49 2.15
C GLU A 8 16.77 15.18 2.36
N ASP A 9 16.15 15.71 1.30
CA ASP A 9 14.83 16.35 1.38
C ASP A 9 13.73 15.36 1.78
N ALA A 10 13.93 14.07 1.52
CA ALA A 10 13.00 13.01 1.92
C ALA A 10 12.77 12.99 3.44
N ALA A 11 13.80 13.31 4.24
CA ALA A 11 13.69 13.37 5.69
C ALA A 11 12.66 14.41 6.16
N ARG A 12 12.53 15.52 5.40
CA ARG A 12 11.55 16.59 5.67
C ARG A 12 10.20 16.34 5.01
N ARG A 13 10.09 15.38 4.08
CA ARG A 13 8.89 15.07 3.29
C ARG A 13 8.32 13.67 3.58
N GLN A 14 7.98 13.39 4.83
CA GLN A 14 7.53 12.04 5.26
C GLN A 14 6.12 11.65 4.80
N HIS A 15 5.29 12.61 4.39
CA HIS A 15 3.88 12.33 4.06
C HIS A 15 3.70 11.74 2.66
N THR A 16 4.52 12.13 1.67
CA THR A 16 4.39 11.68 0.26
C THR A 16 5.76 11.58 -0.42
N PRO A 17 5.96 10.60 -1.33
CA PRO A 17 4.99 9.58 -1.77
C PRO A 17 4.72 8.53 -0.68
N LYS A 18 3.65 7.75 -0.86
CA LYS A 18 3.45 6.53 -0.07
C LYS A 18 4.24 5.39 -0.70
N ILE A 19 4.63 4.42 0.11
CA ILE A 19 5.22 3.17 -0.36
C ILE A 19 4.31 2.02 0.07
N ALA A 20 4.07 1.09 -0.85
CA ALA A 20 3.31 -0.12 -0.60
C ALA A 20 3.97 -1.30 -1.30
N PHE A 21 3.78 -2.49 -0.74
CA PHE A 21 4.16 -3.76 -1.36
C PHE A 21 2.92 -4.61 -1.55
N VAL A 22 2.95 -5.42 -2.61
CA VAL A 22 1.81 -6.23 -3.08
C VAL A 22 2.18 -7.70 -3.17
N ALA A 23 1.17 -8.57 -3.10
CA ALA A 23 1.30 -10.00 -3.32
C ALA A 23 -0.01 -10.58 -3.89
N PRO A 24 0.02 -11.76 -4.53
CA PRO A 24 -1.19 -12.50 -4.87
C PRO A 24 -2.08 -12.77 -3.64
N PRO A 25 -3.37 -13.07 -3.83
CA PRO A 25 -4.24 -13.52 -2.75
C PRO A 25 -3.65 -14.68 -1.95
N ALA A 26 -3.74 -14.58 -0.63
CA ALA A 26 -3.37 -15.65 0.30
C ALA A 26 -4.17 -15.52 1.59
N ASP A 27 -4.39 -16.63 2.27
CA ASP A 27 -5.05 -16.67 3.57
C ASP A 27 -4.24 -15.88 4.60
N TYR A 28 -4.91 -15.10 5.45
CA TYR A 28 -4.27 -14.44 6.58
C TYR A 28 -5.23 -14.18 7.75
N VAL A 29 -4.66 -13.99 8.93
CA VAL A 29 -5.40 -13.53 10.12
C VAL A 29 -5.29 -12.01 10.18
N ALA A 30 -6.43 -11.32 10.14
CA ALA A 30 -6.50 -9.87 10.30
C ALA A 30 -6.12 -9.46 11.73
N SER A 31 -5.79 -8.17 11.93
CA SER A 31 -5.47 -7.62 13.26
C SER A 31 -6.61 -7.74 14.28
N SER A 32 -7.86 -7.93 13.81
CA SER A 32 -9.02 -8.22 14.65
C SER A 32 -9.15 -9.69 15.07
N GLY A 33 -8.25 -10.58 14.60
CA GLY A 33 -8.35 -12.03 14.77
C GLY A 33 -9.24 -12.74 13.76
N LYS A 34 -9.91 -12.00 12.86
CA LYS A 34 -10.75 -12.58 11.80
C LYS A 34 -9.88 -13.27 10.74
N GLN A 35 -10.23 -14.50 10.37
CA GLN A 35 -9.67 -15.17 9.19
C GLN A 35 -10.18 -14.50 7.90
N VAL A 36 -9.26 -14.18 7.01
CA VAL A 36 -9.55 -13.75 5.64
C VAL A 36 -9.00 -14.82 4.70
N ASN A 37 -9.87 -15.40 3.87
CA ASN A 37 -9.46 -16.42 2.93
C ASN A 37 -8.93 -15.77 1.65
N ALA A 38 -8.03 -16.45 0.94
CA ALA A 38 -7.49 -16.01 -0.34
C ALA A 38 -8.62 -15.74 -1.36
N GLY A 39 -9.69 -16.54 -1.34
CA GLY A 39 -10.85 -16.35 -2.22
C GLY A 39 -11.72 -15.12 -1.92
N ASP A 40 -11.50 -14.45 -0.78
CA ASP A 40 -12.25 -13.25 -0.38
C ASP A 40 -11.60 -11.95 -0.88
N VAL A 41 -10.41 -12.01 -1.49
CA VAL A 41 -9.61 -10.84 -1.91
C VAL A 41 -8.95 -11.05 -3.28
N ASP A 42 -8.81 -9.99 -4.07
CA ASP A 42 -8.15 -10.06 -5.38
C ASP A 42 -6.62 -9.94 -5.31
N LEU A 43 -6.10 -9.33 -4.24
CA LEU A 43 -4.67 -9.16 -3.96
C LEU A 43 -4.44 -8.77 -2.50
N LEU A 44 -3.20 -8.90 -2.04
CA LEU A 44 -2.76 -8.36 -0.76
C LEU A 44 -1.95 -7.09 -0.98
N VAL A 45 -2.29 -6.02 -0.26
CA VAL A 45 -1.50 -4.79 -0.22
C VAL A 45 -1.19 -4.37 1.21
N ARG A 46 0.03 -3.91 1.43
CA ARG A 46 0.49 -3.34 2.70
C ARG A 46 1.21 -2.02 2.41
N ALA A 47 0.72 -0.94 3.00
CA ALA A 47 1.24 0.40 2.77
C ALA A 47 1.84 1.00 4.05
N LEU A 48 2.86 1.83 3.89
CA LEU A 48 3.46 2.58 4.98
C LEU A 48 2.96 4.02 4.97
N SER A 49 2.80 4.58 6.16
CA SER A 49 2.55 6.00 6.37
C SER A 49 3.33 6.48 7.58
N MET A 50 4.05 7.59 7.43
CA MET A 50 4.88 8.17 8.50
C MET A 50 5.86 7.15 9.11
N GLY A 51 6.53 6.39 8.24
CA GLY A 51 7.56 5.41 8.62
C GLY A 51 7.04 4.11 9.28
N LYS A 52 5.73 3.90 9.37
CA LYS A 52 5.14 2.69 9.97
C LYS A 52 4.18 2.00 9.02
N LEU A 53 4.05 0.68 9.18
CA LEU A 53 3.01 -0.09 8.54
C LEU A 53 1.64 0.45 8.96
N HIS A 54 0.80 0.77 8.00
CA HIS A 54 -0.55 1.24 8.29
C HIS A 54 -1.40 0.08 8.82
N HIS A 55 -2.19 0.33 9.88
CA HIS A 55 -2.99 -0.71 10.55
C HIS A 55 -4.11 -1.31 9.68
N ALA A 56 -4.48 -0.60 8.60
CA ALA A 56 -5.45 -0.99 7.59
C ALA A 56 -4.98 -0.46 6.22
N MET A 57 -5.68 0.50 5.60
CA MET A 57 -5.23 1.20 4.39
C MET A 57 -5.62 2.68 4.41
N MET A 58 -4.78 3.56 3.86
CA MET A 58 -5.10 4.98 3.69
C MET A 58 -6.07 5.15 2.51
N GLY A 59 -7.10 6.00 2.64
CA GLY A 59 -8.08 6.22 1.56
C GLY A 59 -7.45 6.64 0.23
N THR A 60 -6.45 7.53 0.26
CA THR A 60 -5.72 7.94 -0.97
C THR A 60 -4.89 6.81 -1.57
N ALA A 61 -4.33 5.91 -0.75
CA ALA A 61 -3.62 4.73 -1.24
C ALA A 61 -4.59 3.68 -1.80
N ALA A 62 -5.79 3.54 -1.23
CA ALA A 62 -6.83 2.66 -1.76
C ALA A 62 -7.25 3.09 -3.17
N VAL A 63 -7.42 4.41 -3.41
CA VAL A 63 -7.66 4.94 -4.77
C VAL A 63 -6.49 4.62 -5.70
N ALA A 64 -5.24 4.82 -5.26
CA ALA A 64 -4.07 4.48 -6.07
C ALA A 64 -3.98 3.00 -6.43
N ILE A 65 -4.33 2.09 -5.50
CA ILE A 65 -4.39 0.64 -5.74
C ILE A 65 -5.43 0.32 -6.79
N GLY A 66 -6.66 0.85 -6.67
CA GLY A 66 -7.72 0.61 -7.65
C GLY A 66 -7.35 1.13 -9.04
N THR A 67 -6.77 2.32 -9.12
CA THR A 67 -6.29 2.89 -10.39
C THR A 67 -5.20 2.02 -11.02
N ALA A 68 -4.21 1.58 -10.24
CA ALA A 68 -3.14 0.72 -10.75
C ALA A 68 -3.69 -0.64 -11.22
N ALA A 69 -4.54 -1.28 -10.41
CA ALA A 69 -5.14 -2.58 -10.73
C ALA A 69 -6.01 -2.56 -12.00
N ALA A 70 -6.55 -1.40 -12.39
CA ALA A 70 -7.31 -1.23 -13.62
C ALA A 70 -6.45 -0.99 -14.87
N ILE A 71 -5.12 -0.84 -14.72
CA ILE A 71 -4.18 -0.58 -15.82
C ILE A 71 -3.37 -1.86 -16.09
N PRO A 72 -3.56 -2.54 -17.23
CA PRO A 72 -2.79 -3.74 -17.55
C PRO A 72 -1.28 -3.48 -17.57
N GLY A 73 -0.52 -4.37 -16.94
CA GLY A 73 0.95 -4.31 -16.90
C GLY A 73 1.55 -3.47 -15.78
N THR A 74 0.75 -2.90 -14.87
CA THR A 74 1.28 -2.52 -13.56
C THR A 74 1.75 -3.75 -12.81
N LEU A 75 2.60 -3.54 -11.79
CA LEU A 75 3.07 -4.61 -10.91
C LEU A 75 1.93 -5.44 -10.31
#